data_AF-A0A9E3QYC7-F1
#
_entry.id   AF-A0A9E3QYC7-F1
#
_cell.length_a   1.000
_cell.length_b   1.000
_cell.length_c   1.000
_cell.angle_alpha   90.00
_cell.angle_beta   90.00
_cell.angle_gamma   90.00
#
_symmetry.space_group_name_H-M   'P 1'
#
loop_
_entity.id
_entity.type
_entity.pdbx_description
1 polymer ?
#
loop_
_entity_poly.entity_id
_entity_poly.type
_entity_poly.pdbx_seq_one_letter_code
_entity_poly.pdbx_strand_id
1 'polypeptide(L)'
;MSHGQPIEAAVLGELAPEAEGAFRAHLETCDACRAEYDERRALAALLFAEDGAPSEKARVFAALPAEEAGLAKAGWWRWALGAALAGAVAVVAATGLGPRAAVGDVTLRGGDERPRSDVSLSVYAKRDGE
;
A
#
# COMPACT_ATOMS: atom_id res chain seq x y z
N MET A 1 -9.10 8.53 7.03
CA MET A 1 -8.54 8.07 5.74
C MET A 1 -9.57 8.45 4.69
N SER A 2 -9.19 9.25 3.68
CA SER A 2 -10.15 9.78 2.69
C SER A 2 -10.72 8.63 1.86
N HIS A 3 -12.05 8.52 1.81
CA HIS A 3 -12.76 7.46 1.08
C HIS A 3 -12.63 7.57 -0.46
N GLY A 4 -12.13 8.70 -0.97
CA GLY A 4 -12.09 8.99 -2.42
C GLY A 4 -11.01 8.25 -3.23
N GLN A 5 -9.88 7.88 -2.61
CA GLN A 5 -8.76 7.22 -3.29
C GLN A 5 -9.12 5.86 -3.94
N PRO A 6 -9.81 4.92 -3.27
CA PRO A 6 -10.19 3.66 -3.90
C PRO A 6 -11.24 3.82 -5.01
N ILE A 7 -12.11 4.84 -4.93
CA ILE A 7 -13.10 5.12 -5.98
C ILE A 7 -12.41 5.60 -7.26
N GLU A 8 -11.47 6.53 -7.13
CA GLU A 8 -10.71 7.06 -8.27
C GLU A 8 -9.92 5.98 -8.99
N ALA A 9 -9.15 5.17 -8.24
CA ALA A 9 -8.40 4.06 -8.81
C ALA A 9 -9.31 3.00 -9.45
N ALA A 10 -10.51 2.75 -8.90
CA ALA A 10 -11.48 1.82 -9.48
C ALA A 10 -12.09 2.35 -10.78
N VAL A 11 -12.35 3.66 -10.89
CA VAL A 11 -12.89 4.29 -12.11
C VAL A 11 -11.85 4.28 -13.24
N LEU A 12 -10.58 4.47 -12.90
CA LEU A 12 -9.46 4.43 -13.86
C LEU A 12 -8.99 2.99 -14.19
N GLY A 13 -9.50 1.98 -13.50
CA GLY A 13 -9.10 0.59 -13.70
C GLY A 13 -7.71 0.24 -13.15
N GLU A 14 -7.21 1.02 -12.19
CA GLU A 14 -5.88 0.86 -11.57
C GLU A 14 -5.91 0.02 -10.28
N LEU A 15 -7.10 -0.44 -9.86
CA LEU A 15 -7.24 -1.25 -8.66
C LEU A 15 -6.60 -2.64 -8.86
N ALA A 16 -5.85 -3.10 -7.86
CA ALA A 16 -5.35 -4.47 -7.85
C ALA A 16 -6.52 -5.49 -7.80
N PRO A 17 -6.40 -6.67 -8.41
CA PRO A 17 -7.49 -7.66 -8.46
C PRO A 17 -8.04 -8.05 -7.09
N GLU A 18 -7.17 -8.16 -6.09
CA GLU A 18 -7.55 -8.50 -4.72
C GLU A 18 -8.33 -7.36 -4.03
N ALA A 19 -8.00 -6.11 -4.38
CA ALA A 19 -8.70 -4.93 -3.86
C ALA A 19 -10.06 -4.73 -4.54
N GLU A 20 -10.22 -5.18 -5.79
CA GLU A 20 -11.45 -5.02 -6.56
C GLU A 20 -12.63 -5.76 -5.93
N GLY A 21 -12.43 -6.99 -5.48
CA GLY A 21 -13.48 -7.76 -4.80
C GLY A 21 -13.97 -7.09 -3.51
N ALA A 22 -13.02 -6.63 -2.67
CA ALA A 22 -13.35 -5.93 -1.42
C ALA A 22 -14.06 -4.59 -1.68
N PHE A 23 -13.65 -3.85 -2.71
CA PHE A 23 -14.29 -2.61 -3.11
C PHE A 23 -15.71 -2.84 -3.63
N ARG A 24 -15.94 -3.84 -4.49
CA ARG A 24 -17.29 -4.19 -4.95
C ARG A 24 -18.22 -4.60 -3.80
N ALA A 25 -17.73 -5.43 -2.87
CA ALA A 25 -18.49 -5.79 -1.68
C ALA A 25 -18.84 -4.57 -0.81
N HIS A 26 -17.95 -3.57 -0.73
CA HIS A 26 -18.26 -2.31 -0.07
C HIS A 26 -19.35 -1.52 -0.79
N LEU A 27 -19.30 -1.42 -2.12
CA LEU A 27 -20.33 -0.73 -2.91
C LEU A 27 -21.72 -1.38 -2.75
N GLU A 28 -21.80 -2.68 -2.51
CA GLU A 28 -23.06 -3.39 -2.23
C GLU A 28 -23.71 -2.95 -0.89
N THR A 29 -22.92 -2.47 0.06
CA THR A 29 -23.37 -2.15 1.42
C THR A 29 -23.39 -0.65 1.75
N CYS A 30 -22.80 0.20 0.90
CA CYS A 30 -22.69 1.63 1.13
C CYS A 30 -23.23 2.44 -0.06
N ASP A 31 -24.46 2.95 0.06
CA ASP A 31 -25.12 3.72 -1.00
C ASP A 31 -24.41 5.04 -1.32
N ALA A 32 -23.78 5.67 -0.33
CA ALA A 32 -23.02 6.91 -0.54
C ALA A 32 -21.79 6.69 -1.45
N CYS A 33 -21.01 5.65 -1.17
CA CYS A 33 -19.86 5.29 -2.01
C CYS A 33 -20.30 4.81 -3.40
N ARG A 34 -21.46 4.16 -3.50
CA ARG A 34 -22.04 3.75 -4.78
C ARG A 34 -22.41 4.96 -5.63
N ALA A 35 -23.14 5.92 -5.06
CA ALA A 35 -23.51 7.15 -5.76
C ALA A 35 -22.29 7.92 -6.25
N GLU A 36 -21.25 8.06 -5.42
CA GLU A 36 -20.00 8.73 -5.80
C GLU A 36 -19.25 7.97 -6.90
N TYR A 37 -19.19 6.64 -6.82
CA TYR A 37 -18.59 5.80 -7.86
C TYR A 37 -19.33 5.95 -9.20
N ASP A 38 -20.66 5.90 -9.19
CA ASP A 38 -21.48 6.01 -10.39
C ASP A 38 -21.32 7.38 -11.06
N GLU A 39 -21.30 8.47 -10.27
CA GLU A 39 -21.07 9.83 -10.76
C GLU A 39 -19.70 9.95 -11.45
N ARG A 40 -18.62 9.49 -10.79
CA ARG A 40 -17.27 9.55 -11.34
C ARG A 40 -17.11 8.65 -12.56
N ARG A 41 -17.74 7.47 -12.55
CA ARG A 41 -17.74 6.55 -13.70
C ARG A 41 -18.45 7.16 -14.91
N ALA A 42 -19.58 7.84 -14.71
CA ALA A 42 -20.28 8.54 -15.78
C ALA A 42 -19.43 9.66 -16.39
N LEU A 43 -18.74 10.44 -15.54
CA LEU A 43 -17.81 11.47 -15.98
C LEU A 43 -16.62 10.88 -16.75
N ALA A 44 -16.02 9.81 -16.24
CA ALA A 44 -14.94 9.10 -16.93
C ALA A 44 -15.40 8.55 -18.29
N ALA A 45 -16.61 8.00 -18.38
CA ALA A 45 -17.17 7.56 -19.65
C ALA A 45 -17.28 8.71 -20.66
N LEU A 46 -17.66 9.91 -20.24
CA LEU A 46 -17.71 11.08 -21.13
C LEU A 46 -16.31 11.52 -21.61
N LEU A 47 -15.31 11.46 -20.73
CA LEU A 47 -13.93 11.86 -21.04
C LEU A 47 -13.22 10.83 -21.93
N PHE A 48 -13.46 9.55 -21.69
CA PHE A 48 -12.73 8.44 -22.31
C PHE A 48 -13.51 7.70 -23.40
N ALA A 49 -14.79 8.01 -23.63
CA ALA A 49 -15.56 7.43 -24.75
C ALA A 49 -14.79 7.57 -26.07
N GLU A 50 -14.53 6.46 -26.76
CA GLU A 50 -13.74 6.45 -27.99
C GLU A 50 -14.35 7.33 -29.09
N ASP A 51 -15.68 7.50 -29.09
CA ASP A 51 -16.44 8.29 -30.08
C ASP A 51 -16.45 9.81 -29.80
N GLY A 52 -15.81 10.28 -28.74
CA GLY A 52 -15.67 11.70 -28.48
C GLY A 52 -14.87 12.38 -29.60
N ALA A 53 -15.45 13.38 -30.26
CA ALA A 53 -14.80 14.14 -31.33
C ALA A 53 -13.36 14.52 -30.88
N PRO A 54 -12.31 14.15 -31.65
CA PRO A 54 -10.92 14.35 -31.24
C PRO A 54 -10.59 15.78 -30.79
N SER A 55 -11.32 16.76 -31.32
CA SER A 55 -11.22 18.18 -30.98
C SER A 55 -11.67 18.51 -29.55
N GLU A 56 -12.71 17.86 -29.02
CA GLU A 56 -13.20 18.14 -27.67
C GLU A 56 -12.28 17.53 -26.60
N LYS A 57 -11.78 16.30 -26.81
CA LYS A 57 -10.75 15.72 -25.94
C LYS A 57 -9.50 16.60 -25.88
N ALA A 58 -9.00 17.04 -27.04
CA ALA A 58 -7.85 17.94 -27.10
C ALA A 58 -8.11 19.27 -26.38
N ARG A 59 -9.32 19.82 -26.48
CA ARG A 59 -9.70 21.06 -25.79
C ARG A 59 -9.73 20.90 -24.28
N VAL A 60 -10.24 19.77 -23.77
CA VAL A 60 -10.27 19.47 -22.33
C VAL A 60 -8.86 19.27 -21.79
N PHE A 61 -8.03 18.46 -22.45
CA PHE A 61 -6.63 18.27 -22.03
C PHE A 61 -5.80 19.55 -22.11
N ALA A 62 -6.04 20.41 -23.09
CA ALA A 62 -5.38 21.72 -23.20
C ALA A 62 -5.83 22.72 -22.12
N ALA A 63 -7.00 22.51 -21.51
CA ALA A 63 -7.52 23.35 -20.45
C ALA A 63 -7.07 22.93 -19.05
N LEU A 64 -6.46 21.74 -18.90
CA LEU A 64 -5.89 21.33 -17.63
C LEU A 64 -4.66 22.20 -17.30
N PRO A 65 -4.58 22.75 -16.08
CA PRO A 65 -3.46 23.60 -15.68
C PRO A 65 -2.16 22.80 -15.78
N ALA A 66 -1.16 23.39 -16.44
CA ALA A 66 0.15 22.77 -16.66
C ALA A 66 0.92 22.43 -15.36
N GLU A 67 0.41 22.82 -14.19
CA GLU A 67 0.99 22.46 -12.89
C GLU A 67 0.90 20.95 -12.58
N GLU A 68 -0.01 20.20 -13.21
CA GLU A 68 -0.05 18.73 -13.11
C GLU A 68 0.87 18.02 -14.11
N ALA A 69 1.48 18.75 -15.07
CA ALA A 69 2.48 18.23 -15.99
C ALA A 69 3.87 17.98 -15.33
N GLY A 70 3.89 17.73 -14.02
CA GLY A 70 5.04 17.20 -13.28
C GLY A 70 5.56 15.86 -13.80
N LEU A 71 4.86 15.23 -14.75
CA LEU A 71 5.31 14.03 -15.47
C LEU A 71 6.60 14.26 -16.27
N ALA A 72 6.92 15.49 -16.68
CA ALA A 72 8.23 15.80 -17.28
C ALA A 72 9.38 15.72 -16.25
N LYS A 73 9.10 15.97 -14.97
CA LYS A 73 10.05 15.81 -13.85
C LYS A 73 10.13 14.38 -13.34
N ALA A 74 9.24 13.47 -13.76
CA ALA A 74 9.32 12.05 -13.38
C ALA A 74 10.50 11.32 -14.03
N GLY A 75 11.01 11.83 -15.17
CA GLY A 75 12.14 11.23 -15.89
C GLY A 75 13.42 11.12 -15.05
N TRP A 76 13.86 12.22 -14.43
CA TRP A 76 15.11 12.21 -13.65
C TRP A 76 14.98 11.50 -12.30
N TRP A 77 13.81 11.53 -11.65
CA TRP A 77 13.55 10.80 -10.40
C TRP A 77 13.57 9.29 -10.59
N ARG A 78 13.12 8.77 -11.74
CA ARG A 78 13.21 7.33 -12.06
C ARG A 78 14.66 6.84 -12.13
N TRP A 79 15.56 7.63 -12.71
CA TRP A 79 17.00 7.32 -12.71
C TRP A 79 17.63 7.43 -11.31
N ALA A 80 17.22 8.44 -10.52
CA ALA A 80 17.69 8.61 -9.15
C ALA A 80 17.26 7.44 -8.22
N LEU A 81 16.00 7.01 -8.32
CA LEU A 81 15.48 5.85 -7.57
C LEU A 81 16.14 4.53 -8.01
N GLY A 82 16.39 4.36 -9.31
CA GLY A 82 17.13 3.20 -9.84
C GLY A 82 18.56 3.13 -9.31
N ALA A 83 19.26 4.27 -9.23
CA ALA A 83 20.61 4.34 -8.68
C ALA A 83 20.65 4.02 -7.17
N ALA A 84 19.65 4.46 -6.40
CA ALA A 84 19.56 4.18 -4.96
C ALA A 84 19.36 2.68 -4.68
N LEU A 85 18.50 2.00 -5.45
CA LEU A 85 18.28 0.55 -5.31
C LEU A 85 19.52 -0.27 -5.69
N ALA A 86 20.22 0.11 -6.76
CA ALA A 86 21.47 -0.54 -7.15
C ALA A 86 22.56 -0.39 -6.07
N GLY A 87 22.65 0.79 -5.44
CA GLY A 87 23.55 1.02 -4.31
C GLY A 87 23.26 0.14 -3.10
N ALA A 88 21.98 -0.03 -2.74
CA ALA A 88 21.60 -0.88 -1.61
C ALA A 88 21.94 -2.37 -1.83
N VAL A 89 21.75 -2.89 -3.05
CA VAL A 89 22.12 -4.27 -3.41
C VAL A 89 23.64 -4.47 -3.34
N ALA A 90 24.41 -3.49 -3.81
CA ALA A 90 25.88 -3.54 -3.74
C ALA A 90 26.41 -3.57 -2.29
N VAL A 91 25.79 -2.81 -1.39
CA VAL A 91 26.14 -2.83 0.05
C VAL A 91 25.85 -4.18 0.67
N VAL A 92 24.66 -4.76 0.42
CA VAL A 92 24.29 -6.08 0.96
C VAL A 92 25.23 -7.17 0.43
N ALA A 93 25.57 -7.14 -0.85
CA ALA A 93 26.53 -8.06 -1.45
C ALA A 93 27.94 -7.90 -0.85
N ALA A 94 28.40 -6.67 -0.62
CA ALA A 94 29.69 -6.40 0.02
C ALA A 94 29.75 -6.87 1.48
N THR A 95 28.65 -6.76 2.23
CA THR A 95 28.59 -7.23 3.63
C THR A 95 28.33 -8.73 3.77
N GLY A 96 27.77 -9.40 2.75
CA GLY A 96 27.45 -10.82 2.78
C GLY A 96 28.62 -11.77 2.48
N LEU A 97 29.73 -11.27 1.93
CA LEU A 97 30.94 -12.05 1.62
C LEU A 97 32.08 -11.91 2.65
N GLY A 98 31.80 -11.34 3.83
CA GLY A 98 32.76 -11.39 4.94
C GLY A 98 32.98 -12.83 5.42
N PRO A 99 34.21 -13.22 5.83
CA PRO A 99 34.45 -14.55 6.40
C PRO A 99 33.50 -14.74 7.58
N ARG A 100 32.68 -15.79 7.53
CA ARG A 100 31.86 -16.23 8.67
C ARG A 100 32.82 -16.55 9.82
N ALA A 101 33.05 -15.58 10.69
CA ALA A 101 33.64 -15.86 11.99
C ALA A 101 32.71 -16.84 12.68
N ALA A 102 33.27 -18.00 13.06
CA ALA A 102 32.56 -19.03 13.78
C ALA A 102 31.85 -18.39 14.98
N VAL A 103 30.52 -18.51 15.00
CA VAL A 103 29.69 -18.07 16.12
C VAL A 103 30.17 -18.87 17.33
N GLY A 104 30.92 -18.20 18.21
CA GLY A 104 31.34 -18.77 19.48
C GLY A 104 30.10 -19.13 20.29
N ASP A 105 30.19 -20.26 21.00
CA ASP A 105 29.18 -20.76 21.92
C ASP A 105 28.60 -19.63 22.79
N VAL A 106 27.30 -19.39 22.63
CA VAL A 106 26.54 -18.51 23.51
C VAL A 106 26.39 -19.25 24.84
N THR A 107 27.30 -18.97 25.77
CA THR A 107 27.09 -19.36 27.16
C THR A 107 25.97 -18.50 27.73
N LEU A 108 24.79 -19.11 27.90
CA LEU A 108 23.69 -18.51 28.64
C LEU A 108 24.18 -18.21 30.07
N ARG A 109 24.38 -16.93 30.36
CA ARG A 109 24.63 -16.44 31.72
C ARG A 109 23.31 -16.46 32.50
N GLY A 110 22.82 -17.65 32.80
CA GLY A 110 21.74 -17.89 33.74
C GLY A 110 22.27 -17.72 35.15
N GLY A 111 22.11 -16.53 35.71
CA GLY A 111 22.31 -16.29 37.13
C GLY A 111 21.22 -16.97 37.95
N ASP A 112 21.62 -17.59 39.06
CA ASP A 112 20.79 -18.21 40.10
C ASP A 112 19.91 -17.20 40.89
N GLU A 113 19.47 -16.11 40.26
CA GLU A 113 18.58 -15.15 40.90
C GLU A 113 17.14 -15.65 40.81
N ARG A 114 16.70 -16.36 41.85
CA ARG A 114 15.29 -16.63 42.10
C ARG A 114 14.54 -15.29 42.23
N PRO A 115 13.56 -14.97 41.38
CA PRO A 115 12.70 -13.84 41.62
C PRO A 115 11.90 -14.06 42.91
N ARG A 116 12.17 -13.23 43.94
CA ARG A 116 11.22 -12.99 45.04
C ARG A 116 10.04 -12.22 44.46
N SER A 117 8.98 -12.93 44.10
CA SER A 117 7.68 -12.30 43.87
C SER A 117 6.68 -12.79 44.92
N ASP A 118 6.19 -11.86 45.74
CA ASP A 118 5.11 -12.06 46.73
C ASP A 118 3.72 -12.26 46.10
N VAL A 119 3.66 -12.61 44.81
CA VAL A 119 2.41 -12.69 44.06
C VAL A 119 2.17 -14.13 43.66
N SER A 120 1.24 -14.78 44.36
CA SER A 120 0.66 -16.05 43.96
C SER A 120 -0.45 -15.77 42.95
N LEU A 121 -0.27 -16.22 41.71
CA LEU A 121 -1.30 -16.19 40.67
C LEU A 121 -1.93 -17.58 40.60
N SER A 122 -3.07 -17.76 41.26
CA SER A 122 -3.87 -18.97 41.18
C SER A 122 -4.91 -18.84 40.06
N VAL A 123 -4.70 -19.58 38.98
CA VAL A 123 -5.64 -19.66 37.86
C VAL A 123 -6.68 -20.72 38.19
N TYR A 124 -7.92 -20.30 38.45
CA TYR A 124 -9.06 -21.21 38.59
C TYR A 124 -9.75 -21.38 37.23
N ALA A 125 -9.74 -22.62 36.73
CA ALA A 125 -10.56 -23.00 35.58
C ALA A 125 -12.00 -23.25 36.06
N LYS A 126 -12.94 -22.42 35.59
CA LYS A 126 -14.37 -22.66 35.78
C LYS A 126 -14.81 -23.71 34.76
N ARG A 127 -15.29 -24.85 35.24
CA ARG A 127 -15.89 -25.89 34.40
C ARG A 127 -17.39 -25.65 34.38
N ASP A 128 -17.91 -25.18 33.26
CA ASP A 128 -19.35 -25.08 33.04
C ASP A 128 -19.87 -26.51 32.73
N GLY A 129 -20.68 -27.05 33.65
CA GLY A 129 -21.66 -28.13 33.42
C GLY A 129 -23.05 -27.52 33.62
N GLU A 130 -24.18 -28.08 33.19
CA GLU A 130 -24.59 -29.41 32.70
C GLU A 130 -25.79 -29.19 31.76
#